data_AF-A0A934WYS1-F1
#
_entry.id   AF-A0A934WYS1-F1
#
_cell.length_a   1.000
_cell.length_b   1.000
_cell.length_c   1.000
_cell.angle_alpha   90.00
_cell.angle_beta   90.00
_cell.angle_gamma   90.00
#
_symmetry.space_group_name_H-M   'P 1'
#
loop_
_entity.id
_entity.type
_entity.pdbx_description
1 polymer ?
#
loop_
_entity_poly.entity_id
_entity_poly.type
_entity_poly.pdbx_seq_one_letter_code
_entity_poly.pdbx_strand_id
1 'polypeptide(L)'
;MKKIAPFQNLKDANTILDNGGRFYNILTKADDGEITTAEIGKVAGLFNDKQKMVLYFAMSISALDSSEKKEIEAALSDNLKQAYEKYPLQILKPSEAESKGILSSNAIITGIPKMIESKSDFKGFIMVPVSTGKTMSLIMIPIIDQYDVYHIHDNESSKTFLIAHARGADKLPEKTIRVGGTFKELKLKEGKKEIPTMFLEALYYSDLQL
;
A
#
# COMPACT_ATOMS: atom_id res chain seq x y z
N MET A 1 9.93 0.09 -0.14
CA MET A 1 8.84 0.63 0.71
C MET A 1 9.17 2.07 1.07
N LYS A 2 8.19 2.97 1.20
CA LYS A 2 8.40 4.41 1.51
C LYS A 2 7.58 4.81 2.74
N LYS A 3 8.18 5.54 3.69
CA LYS A 3 7.44 6.16 4.79
C LYS A 3 6.63 7.35 4.26
N ILE A 4 5.37 7.45 4.65
CA ILE A 4 4.50 8.61 4.44
C ILE A 4 4.30 9.31 5.79
N ALA A 5 4.38 10.64 5.78
CA ALA A 5 3.90 11.48 6.88
C ALA A 5 2.52 12.01 6.48
N PRO A 6 1.42 11.58 7.14
CA PRO A 6 0.10 12.08 6.82
C PRO A 6 -0.04 13.57 7.15
N PHE A 7 -0.77 14.32 6.31
CA PHE A 7 -1.09 15.72 6.56
C PHE A 7 -1.94 15.86 7.82
N GLN A 8 -1.68 16.93 8.60
CA GLN A 8 -2.34 17.18 9.88
C GLN A 8 -3.49 18.18 9.79
N ASN A 9 -3.64 18.83 8.65
CA ASN A 9 -4.72 19.76 8.36
C ASN A 9 -4.88 19.88 6.84
N LEU A 10 -6.07 20.31 6.41
CA LEU A 10 -6.43 20.50 5.01
C LEU A 10 -5.50 21.48 4.28
N LYS A 11 -5.05 22.56 4.95
CA LYS A 11 -4.23 23.60 4.32
C LYS A 11 -2.89 23.05 3.84
N ASP A 12 -2.18 22.29 4.68
CA ASP A 12 -0.92 21.66 4.31
C ASP A 12 -1.12 20.60 3.23
N ALA A 13 -2.24 19.87 3.27
CA ALA A 13 -2.60 18.88 2.27
C ALA A 13 -2.83 19.54 0.90
N ASN A 14 -3.64 20.60 0.81
CA ASN A 14 -3.87 21.36 -0.42
C ASN A 14 -2.55 21.97 -0.95
N THR A 15 -1.77 22.64 -0.09
CA THR A 15 -0.48 23.28 -0.48
C THR A 15 0.52 22.32 -1.13
N ILE A 16 0.47 21.03 -0.77
CA ILE A 16 1.39 20.01 -1.30
C ILE A 16 0.75 19.21 -2.44
N LEU A 17 -0.56 18.96 -2.41
CA LEU A 17 -1.24 18.10 -3.39
C LEU A 17 -1.79 18.88 -4.60
N ASP A 18 -2.12 20.16 -4.46
CA ASP A 18 -2.27 21.11 -5.56
C ASP A 18 -0.94 21.86 -5.73
N ASN A 19 -0.13 21.41 -6.69
CA ASN A 19 1.25 21.85 -6.91
C ASN A 19 1.61 22.04 -8.40
N GLY A 20 0.60 22.05 -9.27
CA GLY A 20 0.68 22.19 -10.72
C GLY A 20 1.29 20.99 -11.47
N GLY A 21 1.71 19.93 -10.79
CA GLY A 21 1.89 18.59 -11.40
C GLY A 21 3.10 18.38 -12.31
N ARG A 22 4.00 19.35 -12.40
CA ARG A 22 5.10 19.32 -13.39
C ARG A 22 6.37 18.64 -12.93
N PHE A 23 6.75 17.59 -13.66
CA PHE A 23 8.14 17.14 -13.77
C PHE A 23 8.95 18.00 -14.76
N TYR A 24 8.30 18.63 -15.76
CA TYR A 24 8.89 19.54 -16.75
C TYR A 24 7.88 20.65 -17.17
N ASN A 25 8.36 21.84 -17.57
CA ASN A 25 7.55 23.03 -17.90
C ASN A 25 6.88 22.95 -19.30
N ILE A 26 5.85 23.72 -19.70
CA ILE A 26 5.17 24.95 -19.18
C ILE A 26 3.63 24.76 -19.29
N LEU A 27 2.78 25.60 -18.63
CA LEU A 27 1.29 25.75 -18.80
C LEU A 27 0.31 25.05 -17.81
N THR A 28 0.65 24.80 -16.54
CA THR A 28 -0.36 24.47 -15.50
C THR A 28 -0.24 25.44 -14.36
N LYS A 29 -1.35 25.71 -13.69
CA LYS A 29 -1.39 26.48 -12.45
C LYS A 29 -1.25 25.51 -11.29
N ALA A 30 -0.67 26.00 -10.20
CA ALA A 30 -0.83 25.44 -8.88
C ALA A 30 -1.75 26.41 -8.11
N ASP A 31 -2.38 25.94 -7.05
CA ASP A 31 -3.40 26.69 -6.29
C ASP A 31 -4.58 27.10 -7.19
N ASP A 32 -5.04 26.16 -8.05
CA ASP A 32 -6.25 26.33 -8.86
C ASP A 32 -7.47 25.57 -8.33
N GLY A 33 -7.29 24.77 -7.27
CA GLY A 33 -8.34 24.05 -6.56
C GLY A 33 -8.66 22.67 -7.14
N GLU A 34 -7.96 22.21 -8.18
CA GLU A 34 -8.14 20.88 -8.76
C GLU A 34 -6.90 19.98 -8.61
N ILE A 35 -6.98 18.99 -7.72
CA ILE A 35 -5.91 18.01 -7.50
C ILE A 35 -5.91 16.95 -8.62
N THR A 36 -4.86 16.96 -9.44
CA THR A 36 -4.71 16.11 -10.63
C THR A 36 -3.88 14.85 -10.38
N THR A 37 -4.07 13.84 -11.25
CA THR A 37 -3.20 12.64 -11.26
C THR A 37 -1.71 12.95 -11.45
N ALA A 38 -1.36 14.06 -12.12
CA ALA A 38 0.03 14.47 -12.32
C ALA A 38 0.68 14.97 -11.03
N GLU A 39 -0.09 15.66 -10.19
CA GLU A 39 0.38 16.17 -8.89
C GLU A 39 0.59 15.08 -7.87
N ILE A 40 -0.38 14.17 -7.74
CA ILE A 40 -0.21 12.98 -6.91
C ILE A 40 0.99 12.17 -7.40
N GLY A 41 1.14 12.00 -8.71
CA GLY A 41 2.32 11.36 -9.31
C GLY A 41 3.63 12.02 -8.91
N LYS A 42 3.71 13.34 -8.98
CA LYS A 42 4.90 14.14 -8.62
C LYS A 42 5.29 14.01 -7.16
N VAL A 43 4.35 14.16 -6.21
CA VAL A 43 4.66 14.04 -4.77
C VAL A 43 4.94 12.58 -4.37
N ALA A 44 4.21 11.62 -4.96
CA ALA A 44 4.44 10.21 -4.69
C ALA A 44 5.76 9.69 -5.27
N GLY A 45 6.23 10.26 -6.39
CA GLY A 45 7.32 9.74 -7.21
C GLY A 45 6.86 8.62 -8.17
N LEU A 46 5.62 8.69 -8.65
CA LEU A 46 4.95 7.68 -9.46
C LEU A 46 4.68 8.18 -10.89
N PHE A 47 5.02 7.35 -11.88
CA PHE A 47 4.65 7.56 -13.27
C PHE A 47 3.58 6.54 -13.68
N ASN A 48 2.41 7.01 -14.11
CA ASN A 48 1.29 6.24 -14.67
C ASN A 48 0.67 5.11 -13.81
N ASP A 49 1.15 4.88 -12.58
CA ASP A 49 0.58 3.88 -11.66
C ASP A 49 -0.59 4.45 -10.85
N LYS A 50 -1.77 4.50 -11.47
CA LYS A 50 -3.01 5.02 -10.85
C LYS A 50 -3.37 4.29 -9.55
N GLN A 51 -3.13 2.97 -9.47
CA GLN A 51 -3.45 2.19 -8.28
C GLN A 51 -2.58 2.60 -7.09
N LYS A 52 -1.26 2.80 -7.31
CA LYS A 52 -0.38 3.33 -6.26
C LYS A 52 -0.63 4.80 -5.93
N MET A 53 -1.10 5.62 -6.88
CA MET A 53 -1.49 7.02 -6.63
C MET A 53 -2.67 7.11 -5.66
N VAL A 54 -3.72 6.31 -5.87
CA VAL A 54 -4.89 6.22 -4.96
C VAL A 54 -4.46 5.77 -3.56
N LEU A 55 -3.61 4.75 -3.47
CA LEU A 55 -3.08 4.29 -2.18
C LEU A 55 -2.22 5.38 -1.49
N TYR A 56 -1.39 6.10 -2.25
CA TYR A 56 -0.54 7.17 -1.72
C TYR A 56 -1.36 8.32 -1.15
N PHE A 57 -2.35 8.84 -1.89
CA PHE A 57 -3.20 9.93 -1.40
C PHE A 57 -3.98 9.48 -0.16
N ALA A 58 -4.62 8.31 -0.18
CA ALA A 58 -5.39 7.81 0.96
C ALA A 58 -4.54 7.65 2.25
N MET A 59 -3.29 7.18 2.12
CA MET A 59 -2.34 7.16 3.24
C MET A 59 -1.96 8.58 3.70
N SER A 60 -1.75 9.50 2.76
CA SER A 60 -1.34 10.89 3.01
C SER A 60 -2.43 11.72 3.70
N ILE A 61 -3.70 11.51 3.38
CA ILE A 61 -4.83 12.17 4.06
C ILE A 61 -5.30 11.41 5.30
N SER A 62 -4.68 10.29 5.67
CA SER A 62 -5.24 9.37 6.68
C SER A 62 -5.45 9.99 8.08
N ALA A 63 -4.72 11.04 8.42
CA ALA A 63 -4.85 11.76 9.70
C ALA A 63 -5.85 12.94 9.68
N LEU A 64 -6.28 13.42 8.51
CA LEU A 64 -7.30 14.46 8.39
C LEU A 64 -8.65 14.01 8.98
N ASP A 65 -9.49 14.95 9.42
CA ASP A 65 -10.82 14.61 9.92
C ASP A 65 -11.83 14.27 8.79
N SER A 66 -13.04 13.82 9.15
CA SER A 66 -14.07 13.39 8.19
C SER A 66 -14.68 14.54 7.36
N SER A 67 -14.49 15.80 7.75
CA SER A 67 -14.88 16.98 6.97
C SER A 67 -13.74 17.38 6.02
N GLU A 68 -12.52 17.50 6.54
CA GLU A 68 -11.32 17.81 5.75
C GLU A 68 -11.09 16.78 4.63
N LYS A 69 -11.28 15.49 4.92
CA LYS A 69 -11.21 14.41 3.92
C LYS A 69 -12.20 14.62 2.78
N LYS A 70 -13.45 14.99 3.08
CA LYS A 70 -14.47 15.26 2.05
C LYS A 70 -14.12 16.49 1.22
N GLU A 71 -13.56 17.52 1.83
CA GLU A 71 -13.17 18.75 1.14
C GLU A 71 -12.02 18.48 0.16
N ILE A 72 -10.98 17.75 0.57
CA ILE A 72 -9.88 17.40 -0.34
C ILE A 72 -10.25 16.32 -1.36
N GLU A 73 -11.19 15.43 -1.05
CA GLU A 73 -11.76 14.48 -2.03
C GLU A 73 -12.64 15.21 -3.07
N ALA A 74 -13.34 16.28 -2.68
CA ALA A 74 -14.11 17.12 -3.61
C ALA A 74 -13.20 17.86 -4.59
N ALA A 75 -12.03 18.31 -4.14
CA ALA A 75 -10.99 18.96 -4.97
C ALA A 75 -10.32 18.02 -5.99
N LEU A 76 -10.54 16.70 -5.95
CA LEU A 76 -9.92 15.78 -6.92
C LEU A 76 -10.48 15.99 -8.34
N SER A 77 -9.61 16.02 -9.33
CA SER A 77 -9.99 15.96 -10.75
C SER A 77 -10.86 14.74 -11.09
N ASP A 78 -11.74 14.84 -12.09
CA ASP A 78 -12.65 13.75 -12.49
C ASP A 78 -11.91 12.45 -12.86
N ASN A 79 -10.73 12.57 -13.49
CA ASN A 79 -9.87 11.44 -13.83
C ASN A 79 -9.29 10.74 -12.58
N LEU A 80 -9.05 11.50 -11.50
CA LEU A 80 -8.62 10.95 -10.21
C LEU A 80 -9.81 10.37 -9.44
N LYS A 81 -10.98 11.02 -9.44
CA LYS A 81 -12.25 10.45 -8.89
C LYS A 81 -12.59 9.10 -9.54
N GLN A 82 -12.52 8.99 -10.86
CA GLN A 82 -12.68 7.71 -11.58
C GLN A 82 -11.61 6.67 -11.20
N ALA A 83 -10.38 7.09 -10.88
CA ALA A 83 -9.34 6.18 -10.39
C ALA A 83 -9.66 5.69 -8.97
N TYR A 84 -10.22 6.54 -8.11
CA TYR A 84 -10.70 6.18 -6.77
C TYR A 84 -11.79 5.12 -6.82
N GLU A 85 -12.81 5.32 -7.67
CA GLU A 85 -13.89 4.35 -7.89
C GLU A 85 -13.37 3.02 -8.46
N LYS A 86 -12.41 3.08 -9.39
CA LYS A 86 -11.81 1.89 -10.03
C LYS A 86 -10.88 1.09 -9.12
N TYR A 87 -10.19 1.74 -8.19
CA TYR A 87 -9.22 1.12 -7.28
C TYR A 87 -9.65 1.29 -5.82
N PRO A 88 -10.80 0.70 -5.42
CA PRO A 88 -11.35 0.88 -4.09
C PRO A 88 -10.37 0.40 -3.01
N LEU A 89 -10.39 1.11 -1.89
CA LEU A 89 -9.50 0.90 -0.77
C LEU A 89 -10.17 0.07 0.32
N GLN A 90 -9.53 -1.02 0.74
CA GLN A 90 -9.96 -1.80 1.89
C GLN A 90 -9.22 -1.34 3.15
N ILE A 91 -9.93 -0.82 4.14
CA ILE A 91 -9.37 -0.56 5.47
C ILE A 91 -9.78 -1.72 6.38
N LEU A 92 -8.82 -2.55 6.79
CA LEU A 92 -9.08 -3.82 7.47
C LEU A 92 -8.19 -3.97 8.71
N LYS A 93 -8.71 -4.62 9.77
CA LYS A 93 -7.85 -5.14 10.85
C LYS A 93 -7.06 -6.36 10.35
N PRO A 94 -5.88 -6.66 10.93
CA PRO A 94 -5.16 -7.92 10.67
C PRO A 94 -6.06 -9.15 10.82
N SER A 95 -6.91 -9.16 11.85
CA SER A 95 -7.91 -10.19 12.12
C SER A 95 -9.01 -10.38 11.06
N GLU A 96 -9.14 -9.44 10.12
CA GLU A 96 -10.15 -9.44 9.04
C GLU A 96 -9.55 -9.62 7.64
N ALA A 97 -8.25 -9.34 7.47
CA ALA A 97 -7.59 -9.26 6.17
C ALA A 97 -7.69 -10.56 5.36
N GLU A 98 -7.54 -11.73 5.99
CA GLU A 98 -7.63 -13.02 5.30
C GLU A 98 -9.06 -13.41 4.88
N SER A 99 -10.09 -12.97 5.61
CA SER A 99 -11.49 -13.37 5.34
C SER A 99 -12.29 -12.36 4.52
N LYS A 100 -11.88 -11.08 4.52
CA LYS A 100 -12.55 -10.00 3.78
C LYS A 100 -11.70 -9.44 2.62
N GLY A 101 -10.40 -9.73 2.59
CA GLY A 101 -9.46 -9.16 1.64
C GLY A 101 -9.72 -9.56 0.18
N ILE A 102 -9.94 -8.57 -0.68
CA ILE A 102 -10.05 -8.74 -2.13
C ILE A 102 -8.66 -8.73 -2.77
N LEU A 103 -8.26 -9.84 -3.41
CA LEU A 103 -6.99 -9.97 -4.14
C LEU A 103 -6.79 -8.88 -5.21
N SER A 104 -5.53 -8.52 -5.46
CA SER A 104 -5.08 -7.50 -6.43
C SER A 104 -5.58 -6.06 -6.19
N SER A 105 -6.35 -5.81 -5.13
CA SER A 105 -6.83 -4.48 -4.77
C SER A 105 -5.99 -3.83 -3.65
N ASN A 106 -6.21 -2.54 -3.44
CA ASN A 106 -5.49 -1.76 -2.43
C ASN A 106 -6.05 -2.01 -1.03
N ALA A 107 -5.18 -2.05 -0.03
CA ALA A 107 -5.58 -2.09 1.36
C ALA A 107 -4.66 -1.29 2.29
N ILE A 108 -5.23 -0.82 3.40
CA ILE A 108 -4.52 -0.30 4.56
C ILE A 108 -4.82 -1.22 5.74
N ILE A 109 -3.78 -1.76 6.35
CA ILE A 109 -3.87 -2.53 7.59
C ILE A 109 -3.19 -1.73 8.71
N THR A 110 -3.84 -1.63 9.86
CA THR A 110 -3.28 -0.97 11.05
C THR A 110 -2.93 -2.01 12.10
N GLY A 111 -1.72 -1.95 12.66
CA GLY A 111 -1.25 -2.91 13.66
C GLY A 111 0.24 -2.78 13.96
N ILE A 112 0.76 -3.71 14.74
CA ILE A 112 2.18 -3.80 15.10
C ILE A 112 2.82 -4.90 14.25
N PRO A 113 3.82 -4.58 13.41
CA PRO A 113 4.54 -5.56 12.61
C PRO A 113 5.66 -6.20 13.44
N LYS A 114 5.80 -7.52 13.33
CA LYS A 114 6.91 -8.28 13.90
C LYS A 114 7.58 -9.09 12.79
N MET A 115 8.89 -8.90 12.60
CA MET A 115 9.62 -9.53 11.50
C MET A 115 9.72 -11.04 11.70
N ILE A 116 9.69 -11.79 10.58
CA ILE A 116 10.03 -13.21 10.57
C ILE A 116 11.51 -13.35 10.21
N GLU A 117 12.33 -13.76 11.16
CA GLU A 117 13.80 -13.65 11.05
C GLU A 117 14.45 -14.75 10.21
N SER A 118 13.88 -15.97 10.17
CA SER A 118 14.50 -17.12 9.49
C SER A 118 13.66 -17.75 8.39
N LYS A 119 14.34 -18.23 7.34
CA LYS A 119 13.76 -19.05 6.27
C LYS A 119 13.25 -20.42 6.74
N SER A 120 13.70 -20.91 7.90
CA SER A 120 13.14 -22.13 8.52
C SER A 120 11.72 -21.94 9.01
N ASP A 121 11.39 -20.71 9.43
CA ASP A 121 10.22 -20.41 10.26
C ASP A 121 9.01 -20.08 9.40
N PHE A 122 9.22 -19.82 8.10
CA PHE A 122 8.16 -19.48 7.16
C PHE A 122 8.23 -20.24 5.84
N LYS A 123 7.14 -20.93 5.50
CA LYS A 123 7.02 -21.82 4.33
C LYS A 123 5.96 -21.32 3.34
N GLY A 124 5.94 -20.00 3.11
CA GLY A 124 5.10 -19.36 2.10
C GLY A 124 5.83 -19.13 0.78
N PHE A 125 5.11 -19.32 -0.32
CA PHE A 125 5.63 -19.23 -1.67
C PHE A 125 4.80 -18.28 -2.54
N ILE A 126 5.47 -17.58 -3.45
CA ILE A 126 4.88 -16.73 -4.48
C ILE A 126 5.19 -17.26 -5.87
N MET A 127 4.31 -16.96 -6.83
CA MET A 127 4.48 -17.29 -8.23
C MET A 127 5.11 -16.11 -8.97
N VAL A 128 6.30 -16.30 -9.55
CA VAL A 128 7.02 -15.26 -10.30
C VAL A 128 7.12 -15.64 -11.78
N PRO A 129 6.74 -14.75 -12.71
CA PRO A 129 6.93 -14.98 -14.14
C PRO A 129 8.41 -14.85 -14.52
N VAL A 130 8.91 -15.86 -15.23
CA VAL A 130 10.26 -15.89 -15.81
C VAL A 130 10.14 -16.14 -17.31
N SER A 131 10.83 -15.31 -18.09
CA SER A 131 10.92 -15.45 -19.55
C SER A 131 12.08 -16.37 -19.91
N THR A 132 11.77 -17.53 -20.50
CA THR A 132 12.78 -18.47 -21.01
C THR A 132 12.74 -18.44 -22.53
N GLY A 133 13.49 -17.52 -23.13
CA GLY A 133 13.42 -17.26 -24.57
C GLY A 133 12.10 -16.61 -24.98
N LYS A 134 11.24 -17.34 -25.71
CA LYS A 134 9.93 -16.85 -26.19
C LYS A 134 8.74 -17.30 -25.33
N THR A 135 8.95 -18.17 -24.32
CA THR A 135 7.87 -18.63 -23.43
C THR A 135 7.96 -17.92 -22.08
N MET A 136 6.79 -17.63 -21.51
CA MET A 136 6.65 -17.21 -20.12
C MET A 136 6.27 -18.42 -19.28
N SER A 137 6.99 -18.66 -18.19
CA SER A 137 6.68 -19.72 -17.22
C SER A 137 6.60 -19.13 -15.83
N LEU A 138 5.69 -19.62 -14.99
CA LEU A 138 5.62 -19.23 -13.59
C LEU A 138 6.45 -20.22 -12.76
N ILE A 139 7.43 -19.71 -12.01
CA ILE A 139 8.17 -20.49 -11.02
C ILE A 139 7.68 -20.15 -9.62
N MET A 140 7.64 -21.16 -8.75
CA MET A 140 7.30 -21.00 -7.35
C MET A 140 8.57 -20.78 -6.53
N ILE A 141 8.67 -19.66 -5.83
CA ILE A 141 9.82 -19.32 -4.98
C ILE A 141 9.39 -18.96 -3.56
N PRO A 142 10.20 -19.22 -2.52
CA PRO A 142 9.94 -18.75 -1.16
C PRO A 142 9.79 -17.22 -1.15
N ILE A 143 8.73 -16.69 -0.54
CA ILE A 143 8.51 -15.23 -0.51
C ILE A 143 9.66 -14.50 0.20
N ILE A 144 10.23 -15.13 1.24
CA ILE A 144 11.34 -14.60 2.02
C ILE A 144 12.65 -14.45 1.22
N ASP A 145 12.74 -14.98 0.00
CA ASP A 145 13.90 -14.73 -0.87
C ASP A 145 13.87 -13.36 -1.54
N GLN A 146 12.67 -12.80 -1.79
CA GLN A 146 12.45 -11.51 -2.46
C GLN A 146 11.97 -10.41 -1.50
N TYR A 147 11.32 -10.78 -0.40
CA TYR A 147 10.69 -9.85 0.54
C TYR A 147 11.24 -10.00 1.96
N ASP A 148 11.19 -8.91 2.72
CA ASP A 148 11.20 -8.93 4.17
C ASP A 148 9.75 -9.10 4.64
N VAL A 149 9.51 -10.13 5.45
CA VAL A 149 8.17 -10.63 5.79
C VAL A 149 7.89 -10.41 7.28
N TYR A 150 6.68 -9.99 7.61
CA TYR A 150 6.24 -9.67 8.96
C TYR A 150 4.86 -10.27 9.22
N HIS A 151 4.65 -10.72 10.46
CA HIS A 151 3.29 -10.84 11.00
C HIS A 151 2.88 -9.46 11.52
N ILE A 152 1.80 -8.89 10.99
CA ILE A 152 1.14 -7.74 11.62
C ILE A 152 0.01 -8.24 12.52
N HIS A 153 -0.08 -7.72 13.74
CA HIS A 153 -1.13 -8.06 14.69
C HIS A 153 -1.85 -6.81 15.18
N ASP A 154 -3.11 -6.95 15.60
CA ASP A 154 -3.81 -5.91 16.34
C ASP A 154 -3.56 -6.08 17.86
N ASN A 155 -4.02 -5.10 18.64
CA ASN A 155 -3.92 -5.14 20.12
C ASN A 155 -5.11 -5.87 20.78
N GLU A 156 -6.14 -6.19 20.00
CA GLU A 156 -7.44 -6.67 20.50
C GLU A 156 -7.60 -8.19 20.33
N SER A 157 -6.86 -8.80 19.41
CA SER A 157 -6.96 -10.23 19.10
C SER A 157 -5.59 -10.87 18.90
N SER A 158 -5.51 -12.17 19.16
CA SER A 158 -4.31 -12.98 18.89
C SER A 158 -4.15 -13.33 17.41
N LYS A 159 -4.98 -12.78 16.51
CA LYS A 159 -4.88 -13.05 15.07
C LYS A 159 -3.82 -12.16 14.44
N THR A 160 -3.08 -12.73 13.49
CA THR A 160 -2.07 -12.02 12.73
C THR A 160 -2.35 -12.15 11.25
N PHE A 161 -1.80 -11.23 10.46
CA PHE A 161 -1.83 -11.28 9.01
C PHE A 161 -0.43 -11.08 8.45
N LEU A 162 -0.18 -11.56 7.23
CA LEU A 162 1.12 -11.45 6.59
C LEU A 162 1.24 -10.17 5.77
N ILE A 163 2.24 -9.38 6.08
CA ILE A 163 2.67 -8.25 5.25
C ILE A 163 4.11 -8.48 4.82
N ALA A 164 4.46 -8.03 3.62
CA ALA A 164 5.82 -8.16 3.13
C ALA A 164 6.19 -6.99 2.22
N HIS A 165 7.40 -6.45 2.35
CA HIS A 165 7.93 -5.45 1.41
C HIS A 165 9.16 -5.99 0.69
N ALA A 166 9.39 -5.53 -0.54
CA ALA A 166 10.61 -5.87 -1.28
C ALA A 166 11.85 -5.57 -0.44
N ARG A 167 12.83 -6.47 -0.50
CA ARG A 167 14.12 -6.36 0.21
C ARG A 167 14.90 -5.12 -0.17
N GLY A 168 15.78 -4.69 0.74
CA GLY A 168 16.64 -3.52 0.53
C GLY A 168 15.97 -2.17 0.81
N ALA A 169 14.75 -2.18 1.37
CA ALA A 169 14.15 -1.05 2.05
C ALA A 169 14.37 -1.16 3.56
N ASP A 170 14.24 -0.04 4.28
CA ASP A 170 14.33 -0.03 5.74
C ASP A 170 13.28 -0.95 6.38
N LYS A 171 13.66 -1.64 7.46
CA LYS A 171 12.76 -2.51 8.20
C LYS A 171 11.59 -1.73 8.82
N LEU A 172 10.42 -2.35 8.89
CA LEU A 172 9.29 -1.79 9.62
C LEU A 172 9.59 -1.73 11.13
N PRO A 173 9.20 -0.65 11.83
CA PRO A 173 9.41 -0.53 13.27
C PRO A 173 8.37 -1.36 14.05
N GLU A 174 8.79 -2.01 15.15
CA GLU A 174 7.91 -2.78 16.05
C GLU A 174 7.06 -1.86 16.94
N LYS A 175 6.18 -1.07 16.32
CA LYS A 175 5.20 -0.19 16.97
C LYS A 175 3.93 -0.12 16.12
N THR A 176 2.84 0.41 16.66
CA THR A 176 1.59 0.52 15.92
C THR A 176 1.72 1.51 14.77
N ILE A 177 1.51 1.03 13.55
CA ILE A 177 1.61 1.80 12.30
C ILE A 177 0.44 1.46 11.38
N ARG A 178 0.23 2.30 10.35
CA ARG A 178 -0.58 1.95 9.18
C ARG A 178 0.35 1.45 8.07
N VAL A 179 0.00 0.35 7.42
CA VAL A 179 0.72 -0.21 6.27
C VAL A 179 -0.23 -0.22 5.08
N GLY A 180 0.13 0.51 4.03
CA GLY A 180 -0.59 0.57 2.76
C GLY A 180 0.07 -0.31 1.71
N GLY A 181 -0.72 -1.14 1.04
CA GLY A 181 -0.21 -2.06 0.02
C GLY A 181 -1.28 -2.60 -0.91
N THR A 182 -0.93 -3.66 -1.64
CA THR A 182 -1.84 -4.40 -2.53
C THR A 182 -1.91 -5.87 -2.09
N PHE A 183 -3.09 -6.46 -2.02
CA PHE A 183 -3.21 -7.88 -1.70
C PHE A 183 -2.69 -8.75 -2.86
N LYS A 184 -1.86 -9.74 -2.52
CA LYS A 184 -1.25 -10.69 -3.45
C LYS A 184 -1.50 -12.12 -3.00
N GLU A 185 -1.59 -13.04 -3.95
CA GLU A 185 -1.71 -14.48 -3.64
C GLU A 185 -0.43 -15.00 -2.96
N LEU A 186 -0.62 -15.86 -1.98
CA LEU A 186 0.43 -16.61 -1.31
C LEU A 186 0.01 -18.07 -1.20
N LYS A 187 0.98 -18.99 -1.30
CA LYS A 187 0.76 -20.41 -0.99
C LYS A 187 1.53 -20.81 0.26
N LEU A 188 0.83 -21.19 1.31
CA LEU A 188 1.45 -21.78 2.51
C LEU A 188 1.59 -23.29 2.34
N LYS A 189 2.76 -23.84 2.70
CA LYS A 189 3.03 -25.28 2.62
C LYS A 189 2.91 -25.95 3.98
N GLU A 190 1.80 -26.67 4.19
CA GLU A 190 1.54 -27.46 5.39
C GLU A 190 1.71 -28.96 5.08
N GLY A 191 2.87 -29.51 5.45
CA GLY A 191 3.24 -30.89 5.12
C GLY A 191 3.30 -31.13 3.61
N LYS A 192 2.31 -31.87 3.09
CA LYS A 192 2.14 -32.16 1.64
C LYS A 192 1.07 -31.29 0.96
N LYS A 193 0.34 -30.45 1.70
CA LYS A 193 -0.71 -29.59 1.14
C LYS A 193 -0.19 -28.18 0.88
N GLU A 194 -0.65 -27.58 -0.21
CA GLU A 194 -0.56 -26.14 -0.46
C GLU A 194 -1.91 -25.52 -0.09
N ILE A 195 -1.88 -24.52 0.78
CA ILE A 195 -3.06 -23.75 1.18
C ILE A 195 -2.95 -22.38 0.50
N PRO A 196 -3.86 -22.05 -0.43
CA PRO A 196 -3.92 -20.71 -1.00
C PRO A 196 -4.43 -19.73 0.06
N THR A 197 -3.72 -18.63 0.23
CA THR A 197 -4.06 -17.50 1.08
C THR A 197 -3.55 -16.22 0.40
N MET A 198 -3.42 -15.12 1.14
CA MET A 198 -2.93 -13.84 0.64
C MET A 198 -1.99 -13.16 1.64
N PHE A 199 -1.22 -12.21 1.13
CA PHE A 199 -0.43 -11.27 1.94
C PHE A 199 -0.60 -9.85 1.40
N LEU A 200 -0.29 -8.84 2.22
CA LEU A 200 -0.19 -7.46 1.76
C LEU A 200 1.23 -7.19 1.25
N GLU A 201 1.36 -6.93 -0.06
CA GLU A 201 2.59 -6.36 -0.61
C GLU A 201 2.66 -4.88 -0.18
N ALA A 202 3.45 -4.61 0.86
CA ALA A 202 3.57 -3.32 1.51
C ALA A 202 4.41 -2.35 0.66
N LEU A 203 3.77 -1.26 0.25
CA LEU A 203 4.37 -0.21 -0.56
C LEU A 203 4.71 1.01 0.31
N TYR A 204 3.80 1.35 1.23
CA TYR A 204 3.88 2.50 2.10
C TYR A 204 3.63 2.13 3.56
N TYR A 205 4.18 2.91 4.48
CA TYR A 205 3.76 2.88 5.88
C TYR A 205 3.74 4.29 6.46
N SER A 206 2.93 4.51 7.50
CA SER A 206 2.91 5.74 8.27
C SER A 206 2.79 5.43 9.76
N ASP A 207 3.40 6.25 10.59
CA ASP A 207 3.16 6.21 12.03
C ASP A 207 1.70 6.60 12.31
N LEU A 208 1.10 6.03 13.36
CA LEU A 208 -0.08 6.63 13.97
C LEU A 208 0.38 7.89 14.73
N GLN A 209 -0.21 9.03 14.41
CA GLN A 209 -0.06 10.24 15.24
C GLN A 209 -1.08 10.14 16.39
N LEU A 210 -0.64 10.54 17.58
CA LEU A 210 -1.39 10.55 18.84
C LEU A 210 -2.00 11.94 19.07
#